data_AF-A0A9E5EJL5-F1
#
_entry.id   AF-A0A9E5EJL5-F1
#
_cell.length_a   1.000
_cell.length_b   1.000
_cell.length_c   1.000
_cell.angle_alpha   90.00
_cell.angle_beta   90.00
_cell.angle_gamma   90.00
#
_symmetry.space_group_name_H-M   'P 1'
#
loop_
_entity.id
_entity.type
_entity.pdbx_description
1 polymer ?
#
loop_
_entity_poly.entity_id
_entity_poly.type
_entity_poly.pdbx_seq_one_letter_code
_entity_poly.pdbx_strand_id
1 'polypeptide(L)'
;MYMRESLFRFWMGRWPRRLVATALILFACSSADASVPGVETGPTNSISGLTQTSVKLMGGITNLGGTTVTNAGFFLNTNSTATNGVKYSAPGGSFLVGPFSNTITGLTPGTSYYYRAFAANSFGTGYGASEYSFTTPSPFTYTNNGTGLTITGYTGGGVVEIPATIGGRTVTAIGNDAFKNKTLTAVTIPEGVTTIGSYAFAACSMTAITLPNSLRSIEDHAFENNGNMTAVTIPEGVTTMGAFAFAGCGNMTVINLPNSLTSIGIYAFQGCAKLTSIIIPNNVTRLGGSAFESCSSLTRVTLSNKLENIETGVFYLCSNLASITIPNTVTNISANAFKNSSHLATVNFLQSSPPAVASSSFSGVVSNAIGYYPTVYSGAWSNTTIAGLTLMRKLNQTITFNTIPVKTQYDVNVKVVLDARVDSGLPLSFVSNNDQVATVTTDAQVTTVCNLGGTTLLDNWAMGLAVDALDNVYVAAQDVTDGNNQLLDKILKISAGTADPQVFLELGNDKPRFLATHDGYLYVTTNEGVGKVSLTGGSMQYLQLKGADGSTPFL
;
A
#
# COMPACT_ATOMS: atom_id res chain seq x y z
N MET A 1 -39.73 55.02 39.77
CA MET A 1 -40.24 55.07 41.16
C MET A 1 -40.95 56.40 41.49
N TYR A 2 -41.73 56.99 40.57
CA TYR A 2 -42.38 58.30 40.78
C TYR A 2 -43.90 58.33 40.44
N MET A 3 -44.50 57.17 40.14
CA MET A 3 -45.92 57.06 39.77
C MET A 3 -46.76 56.20 40.75
N ARG A 4 -46.28 55.99 41.98
CA ARG A 4 -47.00 55.18 42.99
C ARG A 4 -47.34 55.90 44.29
N GLU A 5 -46.93 57.16 44.50
CA GLU A 5 -47.28 57.88 45.73
C GLU A 5 -48.71 58.45 45.74
N SER A 6 -49.26 58.79 44.56
CA SER A 6 -50.55 59.49 44.47
C SER A 6 -51.76 58.61 44.77
N LEU A 7 -51.66 57.30 44.56
CA LEU A 7 -52.73 56.33 44.87
C LEU A 7 -52.74 55.89 46.34
N PHE A 8 -51.64 56.08 47.06
CA PHE A 8 -51.51 55.60 48.45
C PHE A 8 -52.13 56.56 49.48
N ARG A 9 -52.26 57.86 49.14
CA ARG A 9 -52.86 58.87 50.03
C ARG A 9 -54.39 58.88 50.04
N PHE A 10 -55.05 58.27 49.04
CA PHE A 10 -56.51 58.25 48.99
C PHE A 10 -57.16 57.13 49.84
N TRP A 11 -56.38 56.14 50.28
CA TRP A 11 -56.91 54.94 50.95
C TRP A 11 -56.68 54.86 52.47
N MET A 12 -55.95 55.80 53.07
CA MET A 12 -55.57 55.78 54.51
C MET A 12 -56.38 56.73 55.41
N GLY A 13 -57.64 57.01 55.07
CA GLY A 13 -58.51 57.87 55.90
C GLY A 13 -59.28 57.15 57.02
N ARG A 14 -59.18 55.82 57.17
CA ARG A 14 -60.18 55.05 57.96
C ARG A 14 -59.71 53.88 58.82
N TRP A 15 -58.43 53.78 59.19
CA TRP A 15 -57.96 52.66 60.05
C TRP A 15 -57.35 53.12 61.39
N PRO A 16 -57.57 52.38 62.50
CA PRO A 16 -57.00 52.71 63.80
C PRO A 16 -55.46 52.59 63.78
N ARG A 17 -54.76 53.51 64.46
CA ARG A 17 -53.29 53.64 64.50
C ARG A 17 -52.50 52.38 64.89
N ARG A 18 -53.16 51.34 65.48
CA ARG A 18 -52.52 50.06 65.81
C ARG A 18 -52.37 49.10 64.60
N LEU A 19 -53.22 49.20 63.58
CA LEU A 19 -53.12 48.36 62.37
C LEU A 19 -52.06 48.87 61.38
N VAL A 20 -51.77 50.18 61.39
CA VAL A 20 -50.72 50.78 60.57
C VAL A 20 -49.32 50.35 61.05
N ALA A 21 -49.12 50.17 62.35
CA ALA A 21 -47.86 49.66 62.90
C ALA A 21 -47.63 48.18 62.57
N THR A 22 -48.68 47.35 62.59
CA THR A 22 -48.57 45.92 62.21
C THR A 22 -48.38 45.74 60.70
N ALA A 23 -48.97 46.60 59.87
CA ALA A 23 -48.74 46.61 58.42
C ALA A 23 -47.34 47.12 58.04
N LEU A 24 -46.77 48.07 58.78
CA LEU A 24 -45.38 48.51 58.57
C LEU A 24 -44.35 47.46 59.03
N ILE A 25 -44.64 46.69 60.07
CA ILE A 25 -43.74 45.63 60.57
C ILE A 25 -43.79 44.37 59.68
N LEU A 26 -44.91 44.09 59.02
CA LEU A 26 -45.03 42.98 58.05
C LEU A 26 -44.39 43.28 56.68
N PHE A 27 -44.15 44.55 56.33
CA PHE A 27 -43.41 44.94 55.11
C PHE A 27 -41.90 45.12 55.33
N ALA A 28 -41.42 44.99 56.58
CA ALA A 28 -40.01 45.09 56.94
C ALA A 28 -39.34 43.72 57.18
N CYS A 29 -40.02 42.62 56.84
CA CYS A 29 -39.34 41.35 56.63
C CYS A 29 -38.77 41.37 55.21
N SER A 30 -37.48 41.62 55.10
CA SER A 30 -36.74 41.72 53.84
C SER A 30 -37.07 40.54 52.92
N SER A 31 -37.92 40.75 51.92
CA SER A 31 -37.82 39.99 50.68
C SER A 31 -36.47 40.39 50.10
N ALA A 32 -35.43 39.59 50.36
CA ALA A 32 -34.22 39.67 49.56
C ALA A 32 -34.69 39.63 48.11
N ASP A 33 -34.43 40.70 47.35
CA ASP A 33 -34.85 40.80 45.95
C ASP A 33 -34.39 39.52 45.25
N ALA A 34 -35.35 38.76 44.75
CA ALA A 34 -35.06 37.47 44.14
C ALA A 34 -34.14 37.69 42.92
N SER A 35 -33.02 36.97 42.90
CA SER A 35 -31.93 37.18 41.94
C SER A 35 -31.36 35.86 41.47
N VAL A 36 -30.49 35.91 40.46
CA VAL A 36 -29.63 34.76 40.16
C VAL A 36 -28.72 34.46 41.37
N PRO A 37 -28.28 33.20 41.56
CA PRO A 37 -27.40 32.82 42.66
C PRO A 37 -26.04 33.52 42.61
N GLY A 38 -25.45 33.80 43.77
CA GLY A 38 -24.05 34.19 43.90
C GLY A 38 -23.16 32.95 43.89
N VAL A 39 -22.12 32.96 43.06
CA VAL A 39 -21.19 31.83 42.88
C VAL A 39 -19.76 32.34 42.91
N GLU A 40 -18.89 31.60 43.57
CA GLU A 40 -17.45 31.79 43.49
C GLU A 40 -16.78 30.63 42.76
N THR A 41 -15.87 30.95 41.85
CA THR A 41 -14.97 29.95 41.27
C THR A 41 -13.71 29.95 42.12
N GLY A 42 -13.33 28.79 42.65
CA GLY A 42 -12.11 28.67 43.47
C GLY A 42 -10.84 28.73 42.61
N PRO A 43 -9.70 29.22 43.17
CA PRO A 43 -8.41 29.27 42.49
C PRO A 43 -7.89 27.88 42.10
N THR A 44 -6.76 27.80 41.40
CA THR A 44 -6.10 26.53 41.01
C THR A 44 -5.86 25.56 42.17
N ASN A 45 -5.84 26.02 43.42
CA ASN A 45 -5.69 25.18 44.61
C ASN A 45 -7.02 24.51 45.04
N SER A 46 -8.10 24.79 44.33
CA SER A 46 -9.41 24.13 44.43
C SER A 46 -9.54 22.94 43.46
N ILE A 47 -8.45 22.55 42.78
CA ILE A 47 -8.36 21.32 42.00
C ILE A 47 -7.69 20.22 42.83
N SER A 48 -8.16 18.99 42.70
CA SER A 48 -7.51 17.82 43.30
C SER A 48 -7.66 16.60 42.39
N GLY A 49 -6.85 15.55 42.62
CA GLY A 49 -6.93 14.32 41.81
C GLY A 49 -6.71 14.56 40.31
N LEU A 50 -5.86 15.52 39.94
CA LEU A 50 -5.49 15.77 38.54
C LEU A 50 -4.69 14.58 38.02
N THR A 51 -5.25 13.89 37.05
CA THR A 51 -4.60 12.82 36.28
C THR A 51 -4.50 13.25 34.81
N GLN A 52 -3.96 12.38 33.94
CA GLN A 52 -3.93 12.63 32.50
C GLN A 52 -5.34 12.77 31.89
N THR A 53 -6.37 12.19 32.52
CA THR A 53 -7.72 12.09 31.95
C THR A 53 -8.84 12.53 32.90
N SER A 54 -8.50 13.03 34.09
CA SER A 54 -9.50 13.46 35.06
C SER A 54 -9.01 14.60 35.95
N VAL A 55 -9.95 15.38 36.48
CA VAL A 55 -9.70 16.36 37.54
C VAL A 55 -10.93 16.46 38.43
N LYS A 56 -10.73 16.71 39.73
CA LYS A 56 -11.81 17.13 40.63
C LYS A 56 -11.76 18.64 40.82
N LEU A 57 -12.82 19.34 40.42
CA LEU A 57 -12.98 20.78 40.60
C LEU A 57 -13.86 21.08 41.81
N MET A 58 -13.56 22.17 42.52
CA MET A 58 -14.34 22.65 43.66
C MET A 58 -14.76 24.12 43.44
N GLY A 59 -15.99 24.45 43.85
CA GLY A 59 -16.58 25.78 43.77
C GLY A 59 -17.49 26.04 44.97
N GLY A 60 -18.02 27.26 45.08
CA GLY A 60 -18.85 27.65 46.21
C GLY A 60 -20.09 28.44 45.77
N ILE A 61 -21.23 28.18 46.40
CA ILE A 61 -22.41 29.05 46.31
C ILE A 61 -22.35 30.02 47.48
N THR A 62 -22.30 31.32 47.19
CA THR A 62 -22.19 32.39 48.20
C THR A 62 -23.54 32.98 48.58
N ASN A 63 -24.53 32.91 47.69
CA ASN A 63 -25.92 33.30 47.95
C ASN A 63 -26.87 32.49 47.05
N LEU A 64 -28.02 32.08 47.56
CA LEU A 64 -29.06 31.35 46.81
C LEU A 64 -29.90 32.27 45.90
N GLY A 65 -29.88 33.58 46.11
CA GLY A 65 -30.70 34.53 45.34
C GLY A 65 -32.20 34.47 45.70
N GLY A 66 -32.51 34.13 46.95
CA GLY A 66 -33.88 34.11 47.48
C GLY A 66 -34.69 32.84 47.21
N THR A 67 -34.14 31.83 46.52
CA THR A 67 -34.80 30.54 46.24
C THR A 67 -33.77 29.41 46.08
N THR A 68 -34.19 28.15 46.12
CA THR A 68 -33.30 26.98 46.08
C THR A 68 -32.50 26.90 44.76
N VAL A 69 -31.21 26.63 44.86
CA VAL A 69 -30.35 26.28 43.71
C VAL A 69 -30.58 24.81 43.36
N THR A 70 -31.00 24.53 42.13
CA THR A 70 -31.34 23.17 41.68
C THR A 70 -30.25 22.53 40.83
N ASN A 71 -29.27 23.32 40.37
CA ASN A 71 -28.15 22.83 39.58
C ASN A 71 -26.92 23.71 39.83
N ALA A 72 -25.79 23.10 40.15
CA ALA A 72 -24.49 23.77 40.25
C ALA A 72 -23.43 22.92 39.55
N GLY A 73 -22.32 23.52 39.13
CA GLY A 73 -21.27 22.78 38.43
C GLY A 73 -20.24 23.68 37.78
N PHE A 74 -19.63 23.19 36.70
CA PHE A 74 -18.56 23.88 35.98
C PHE A 74 -18.82 23.85 34.49
N PHE A 75 -18.45 24.93 33.81
CA PHE A 75 -18.19 24.90 32.39
C PHE A 75 -16.69 24.69 32.14
N LEU A 76 -16.36 23.86 31.15
CA LEU A 76 -14.99 23.54 30.76
C LEU A 76 -14.79 23.78 29.26
N ASN A 77 -13.71 24.48 28.88
CA ASN A 77 -13.36 24.74 27.48
C ASN A 77 -11.84 24.63 27.28
N THR A 78 -11.37 24.31 26.08
CA THR A 78 -9.94 24.34 25.71
C THR A 78 -9.49 25.70 25.20
N ASN A 79 -10.44 26.58 24.86
CA ASN A 79 -10.20 27.96 24.42
C ASN A 79 -10.72 28.92 25.50
N SER A 80 -10.10 30.09 25.68
CA SER A 80 -10.29 31.02 26.83
C SER A 80 -11.64 31.77 26.88
N THR A 81 -12.75 31.05 26.74
CA THR A 81 -14.14 31.52 26.94
C THR A 81 -14.95 30.39 27.60
N ALA A 82 -14.76 30.18 28.91
CA ALA A 82 -15.34 29.02 29.59
C ALA A 82 -16.87 28.97 29.53
N THR A 83 -17.59 30.09 29.43
CA THR A 83 -19.07 30.11 29.42
C THR A 83 -19.73 29.48 28.19
N ASN A 84 -18.98 29.24 27.10
CA ASN A 84 -19.43 28.48 25.93
C ASN A 84 -18.91 27.03 25.92
N GLY A 85 -18.32 26.57 27.03
CA GLY A 85 -17.74 25.24 27.18
C GLY A 85 -18.76 24.13 27.43
N VAL A 86 -18.26 22.92 27.60
CA VAL A 86 -19.06 21.76 28.00
C VAL A 86 -19.49 21.92 29.46
N LYS A 87 -20.77 21.72 29.74
CA LYS A 87 -21.37 21.85 31.08
C LYS A 87 -21.26 20.54 31.86
N TYR A 88 -20.64 20.59 33.04
CA TYR A 88 -20.49 19.47 33.97
C TYR A 88 -21.21 19.78 35.29
N SER A 89 -22.43 19.27 35.45
CA SER A 89 -23.22 19.42 36.67
C SER A 89 -22.66 18.59 37.83
N ALA A 90 -22.49 19.23 38.99
CA ALA A 90 -22.16 18.57 40.23
C ALA A 90 -23.32 17.65 40.67
N PRO A 91 -23.01 16.52 41.31
CA PRO A 91 -24.03 15.64 41.85
C PRO A 91 -24.81 16.32 42.98
N GLY A 92 -26.14 16.20 42.93
CA GLY A 92 -27.07 16.83 43.88
C GLY A 92 -28.20 17.59 43.15
N GLY A 93 -29.45 17.38 43.54
CA GLY A 93 -30.62 18.04 42.94
C GLY A 93 -31.06 19.33 43.66
N SER A 94 -30.41 19.65 44.78
CA SER A 94 -30.68 20.83 45.60
C SER A 94 -29.39 21.21 46.34
N PHE A 95 -28.99 22.47 46.25
CA PHE A 95 -27.75 22.97 46.82
C PHE A 95 -28.02 24.09 47.83
N LEU A 96 -27.25 24.08 48.93
CA LEU A 96 -27.24 25.14 49.94
C LEU A 96 -26.04 26.08 49.71
N VAL A 97 -26.01 27.19 50.45
CA VAL A 97 -24.80 28.03 50.54
C VAL A 97 -23.65 27.18 51.09
N GLY A 98 -22.52 27.20 50.41
CA GLY A 98 -21.37 26.36 50.74
C GLY A 98 -20.72 25.68 49.52
N PRO A 99 -19.78 24.75 49.77
CA PRO A 99 -18.96 24.15 48.73
C PRO A 99 -19.72 23.09 47.92
N PHE A 100 -19.40 22.99 46.63
CA PHE A 100 -19.76 21.87 45.77
C PHE A 100 -18.54 21.42 44.96
N SER A 101 -18.57 20.18 44.47
CA SER A 101 -17.47 19.64 43.67
C SER A 101 -17.97 18.69 42.58
N ASN A 102 -17.18 18.53 41.53
CA ASN A 102 -17.42 17.54 40.50
C ASN A 102 -16.11 16.92 39.99
N THR A 103 -16.12 15.63 39.74
CA THR A 103 -15.00 14.93 39.09
C THR A 103 -15.28 14.82 37.60
N ILE A 104 -14.50 15.54 36.81
CA ILE A 104 -14.56 15.49 35.36
C ILE A 104 -13.62 14.39 34.89
N THR A 105 -14.10 13.50 34.03
CA THR A 105 -13.35 12.40 33.41
C THR A 105 -13.39 12.51 31.89
N GLY A 106 -12.52 11.77 31.19
CA GLY A 106 -12.45 11.81 29.73
C GLY A 106 -11.72 13.04 29.18
N LEU A 107 -10.86 13.67 30.00
CA LEU A 107 -9.99 14.76 29.54
C LEU A 107 -8.88 14.22 28.64
N THR A 108 -8.41 15.07 27.73
CA THR A 108 -7.30 14.78 26.82
C THR A 108 -5.97 15.04 27.53
N PRO A 109 -5.04 14.07 27.60
CA PRO A 109 -3.72 14.26 28.21
C PRO A 109 -2.94 15.43 27.59
N GLY A 110 -2.07 16.08 28.38
CA GLY A 110 -1.27 17.24 27.92
C GLY A 110 -2.06 18.49 27.53
N THR A 111 -3.37 18.56 27.75
CA THR A 111 -4.25 19.64 27.29
C THR A 111 -4.54 20.65 28.39
N SER A 112 -4.53 21.94 28.02
CA SER A 112 -4.95 23.03 28.89
C SER A 112 -6.46 23.24 28.81
N TYR A 113 -7.09 23.32 29.98
CA TYR A 113 -8.53 23.54 30.13
C TYR A 113 -8.78 24.79 30.95
N TYR A 114 -9.69 25.63 30.48
CA TYR A 114 -10.25 26.79 31.17
C TYR A 114 -11.60 26.42 31.77
N TYR A 115 -11.85 26.84 33.01
CA TYR A 115 -13.06 26.51 33.74
C TYR A 115 -13.67 27.68 34.50
N ARG A 116 -15.01 27.63 34.62
CA ARG A 116 -15.80 28.59 35.40
C ARG A 116 -16.96 27.89 36.10
N ALA A 117 -17.18 28.21 37.36
CA ALA A 117 -18.29 27.65 38.14
C ALA A 117 -19.64 28.33 37.78
N PHE A 118 -20.74 27.59 37.88
CA PHE A 118 -22.10 28.11 37.72
C PHE A 118 -23.04 27.53 38.80
N ALA A 119 -24.13 28.25 39.06
CA ALA A 119 -25.27 27.77 39.83
C ALA A 119 -26.57 28.37 39.29
N ALA A 120 -27.63 27.57 39.24
CA ALA A 120 -28.91 27.95 38.67
C ALA A 120 -30.06 27.74 39.66
N ASN A 121 -30.94 28.73 39.71
CA ASN A 121 -32.21 28.69 40.41
C ASN A 121 -33.35 29.06 39.44
N SER A 122 -34.58 29.22 39.93
CA SER A 122 -35.74 29.56 39.08
C SER A 122 -35.67 30.94 38.40
N PHE A 123 -34.78 31.83 38.84
CA PHE A 123 -34.59 33.17 38.26
C PHE A 123 -33.46 33.25 37.24
N GLY A 124 -32.57 32.24 37.19
CA GLY A 124 -31.53 32.15 36.16
C GLY A 124 -30.25 31.49 36.68
N THR A 125 -29.18 31.65 35.90
CA THR A 125 -27.85 31.10 36.19
C THR A 125 -26.89 32.20 36.61
N GLY A 126 -26.32 32.08 37.81
CA GLY A 126 -25.18 32.86 38.26
C GLY A 126 -23.87 32.18 37.88
N TYR A 127 -22.84 32.99 37.63
CA TYR A 127 -21.52 32.54 37.23
C TYR A 127 -20.46 33.07 38.20
N GLY A 128 -19.41 32.30 38.44
CA GLY A 128 -18.25 32.81 39.16
C GLY A 128 -17.56 33.95 38.40
N ALA A 129 -17.08 34.94 39.15
CA ALA A 129 -16.46 36.14 38.57
C ALA A 129 -15.15 35.86 37.82
N SER A 130 -14.37 34.88 38.30
CA SER A 130 -13.05 34.53 37.76
C SER A 130 -13.11 33.28 36.88
N GLU A 131 -12.28 33.25 35.85
CA GLU A 131 -11.94 32.06 35.07
C GLU A 131 -10.56 31.55 35.49
N TYR A 132 -10.39 30.24 35.59
CA TYR A 132 -9.12 29.60 35.93
C TYR A 132 -8.78 28.53 34.91
N SER A 133 -7.53 28.06 34.93
CA SER A 133 -7.07 27.00 34.03
C SER A 133 -6.20 25.97 34.73
N PHE A 134 -6.19 24.75 34.21
CA PHE A 134 -5.23 23.71 34.57
C PHE A 134 -4.78 22.98 33.30
N THR A 135 -3.64 22.27 33.38
CA THR A 135 -3.13 21.45 32.28
C THR A 135 -2.98 20.02 32.76
N THR A 136 -3.65 19.08 32.09
CA THR A 136 -3.47 17.65 32.37
C THR A 136 -2.03 17.23 32.08
N PRO A 137 -1.40 16.33 32.86
CA PRO A 137 -0.05 15.83 32.57
C PRO A 137 0.08 15.26 31.14
N SER A 138 1.21 15.51 30.50
CA SER A 138 1.55 14.96 29.17
C SER A 138 1.85 13.46 29.25
N PRO A 139 1.41 12.65 28.28
CA PRO A 139 1.78 11.24 28.21
C PRO A 139 3.20 11.03 27.67
N PHE A 140 3.82 12.09 27.12
CA PHE A 140 5.15 12.08 26.51
C PHE A 140 6.21 12.66 27.45
N THR A 141 7.34 11.97 27.55
CA THR A 141 8.60 12.51 28.08
C THR A 141 9.54 12.88 26.94
N TYR A 142 10.34 13.92 27.11
CA TYR A 142 11.20 14.42 26.05
C TYR A 142 12.45 15.14 26.59
N THR A 143 13.48 15.22 25.75
CA THR A 143 14.67 16.06 25.97
C THR A 143 14.73 17.16 24.92
N ASN A 144 15.42 18.26 25.25
CA ASN A 144 15.69 19.33 24.30
C ASN A 144 17.17 19.31 23.92
N ASN A 145 17.47 19.11 22.65
CA ASN A 145 18.83 19.02 22.13
C ASN A 145 19.29 20.30 21.41
N GLY A 146 18.58 21.42 21.61
CA GLY A 146 18.88 22.72 21.00
C GLY A 146 18.31 22.90 19.60
N THR A 147 18.28 21.84 18.79
CA THR A 147 17.70 21.84 17.42
C THR A 147 16.21 21.47 17.39
N GLY A 148 15.68 20.95 18.49
CA GLY A 148 14.30 20.49 18.63
C GLY A 148 14.15 19.54 19.81
N LEU A 149 12.96 18.97 19.94
CA LEU A 149 12.62 18.00 20.98
C LEU A 149 12.77 16.56 20.48
N THR A 150 13.34 15.71 21.32
CA THR A 150 13.35 14.26 21.12
C THR A 150 12.39 13.63 22.12
N ILE A 151 11.38 12.90 21.63
CA ILE A 151 10.50 12.11 22.51
C ILE A 151 11.30 10.94 23.04
N THR A 152 11.43 10.82 24.36
CA THR A 152 12.22 9.77 25.04
C THR A 152 11.34 8.72 25.72
N GLY A 153 10.04 8.93 25.77
CA GLY A 153 9.13 7.99 26.42
C GLY A 153 7.67 8.33 26.21
N TYR A 154 6.83 7.31 26.28
CA TYR A 154 5.37 7.41 26.20
C TYR A 154 4.70 6.50 27.22
N THR A 155 3.66 7.00 27.89
CA THR A 155 2.94 6.27 28.95
C THR A 155 1.56 5.77 28.56
N GLY A 156 1.05 6.16 27.39
CA GLY A 156 -0.28 5.76 26.93
C GLY A 156 -0.31 4.47 26.11
N GLY A 157 -1.40 4.30 25.34
CA GLY A 157 -1.65 3.18 24.43
C GLY A 157 -2.74 3.54 23.42
N GLY A 158 -3.11 2.59 22.56
CA GLY A 158 -4.12 2.76 21.51
C GLY A 158 -3.60 3.57 20.32
N VAL A 159 -4.43 4.49 19.82
CA VAL A 159 -4.08 5.39 18.71
C VAL A 159 -3.28 6.56 19.27
N VAL A 160 -2.13 6.85 18.66
CA VAL A 160 -1.22 7.91 19.11
C VAL A 160 -0.98 8.90 17.98
N GLU A 161 -1.29 10.16 18.25
CA GLU A 161 -0.87 11.29 17.44
C GLU A 161 0.27 11.99 18.18
N ILE A 162 1.50 11.86 17.66
CA ILE A 162 2.64 12.55 18.27
C ILE A 162 2.54 14.03 17.91
N PRO A 163 2.60 14.96 18.88
CA PRO A 163 2.43 16.37 18.62
C PRO A 163 3.62 16.93 17.83
N ALA A 164 3.35 17.77 16.82
CA ALA A 164 4.41 18.45 16.05
C ALA A 164 5.24 19.42 16.92
N THR A 165 4.64 19.96 17.98
CA THR A 165 5.31 20.84 18.94
C THR A 165 4.90 20.53 20.38
N ILE A 166 5.82 20.63 21.32
CA ILE A 166 5.52 20.60 22.77
C ILE A 166 6.08 21.89 23.39
N GLY A 167 5.21 22.68 24.04
CA GLY A 167 5.60 23.97 24.62
C GLY A 167 6.18 24.95 23.58
N GLY A 168 5.64 24.95 22.35
CA GLY A 168 6.10 25.81 21.25
C GLY A 168 7.41 25.38 20.58
N ARG A 169 8.02 24.27 21.00
CA ARG A 169 9.23 23.69 20.37
C ARG A 169 8.88 22.49 19.52
N THR A 170 9.44 22.44 18.31
CA THR A 170 9.22 21.35 17.34
C THR A 170 9.77 20.02 17.82
N VAL A 171 9.01 18.95 17.62
CA VAL A 171 9.47 17.57 17.80
C VAL A 171 10.23 17.14 16.55
N THR A 172 11.52 16.84 16.70
CA THR A 172 12.43 16.55 15.58
C THR A 172 12.92 15.10 15.55
N ALA A 173 12.75 14.34 16.63
CA ALA A 173 13.13 12.94 16.66
C ALA A 173 12.28 12.11 17.63
N ILE A 174 12.17 10.82 17.34
CA ILE A 174 11.73 9.80 18.30
C ILE A 174 12.97 9.09 18.80
N GLY A 175 13.20 9.16 20.11
CA GLY A 175 14.36 8.58 20.75
C GLY A 175 14.28 7.06 20.89
N ASN A 176 15.40 6.48 21.33
CA ASN A 176 15.51 5.05 21.53
C ASN A 176 14.50 4.56 22.58
N ASP A 177 13.92 3.38 22.33
CA ASP A 177 12.94 2.70 23.20
C ASP A 177 11.69 3.54 23.58
N ALA A 178 11.46 4.71 22.97
CA ALA A 178 10.48 5.69 23.44
C ALA A 178 9.04 5.15 23.54
N PHE A 179 8.67 4.25 22.63
CA PHE A 179 7.37 3.58 22.60
C PHE A 179 7.49 2.05 22.70
N LYS A 180 8.66 1.51 23.06
CA LYS A 180 8.87 0.06 23.14
C LYS A 180 7.89 -0.63 24.08
N ASN A 181 7.40 -1.79 23.67
CA ASN A 181 6.44 -2.62 24.42
C ASN A 181 5.13 -1.89 24.80
N LYS A 182 4.73 -0.86 24.04
CA LYS A 182 3.44 -0.17 24.26
C LYS A 182 2.33 -0.86 23.47
N THR A 183 1.12 -0.84 23.99
CA THR A 183 -0.05 -1.41 23.31
C THR A 183 -0.61 -0.40 22.31
N LEU A 184 0.03 -0.24 21.15
CA LEU A 184 -0.36 0.74 20.13
C LEU A 184 -1.20 0.08 19.04
N THR A 185 -2.21 0.78 18.54
CA THR A 185 -2.99 0.35 17.37
C THR A 185 -2.54 1.08 16.11
N ALA A 186 -2.45 2.41 16.18
CA ALA A 186 -1.97 3.25 15.08
C ALA A 186 -1.12 4.40 15.61
N VAL A 187 -0.10 4.80 14.85
CA VAL A 187 0.76 5.94 15.18
C VAL A 187 0.83 6.91 14.01
N THR A 188 0.63 8.19 14.30
CA THR A 188 0.88 9.29 13.37
C THR A 188 2.09 10.09 13.86
N ILE A 189 3.16 10.07 13.08
CA ILE A 189 4.38 10.82 13.36
C ILE A 189 4.32 12.15 12.57
N PRO A 190 4.51 13.31 13.22
CA PRO A 190 4.33 14.62 12.61
C PRO A 190 5.50 15.00 11.70
N GLU A 191 5.24 15.91 10.76
CA GLU A 191 6.29 16.58 10.00
C GLU A 191 7.26 17.32 10.91
N GLY A 192 8.54 17.35 10.52
CA GLY A 192 9.65 17.85 11.32
C GLY A 192 10.46 16.74 12.00
N VAL A 193 9.88 15.54 12.19
CA VAL A 193 10.62 14.37 12.66
C VAL A 193 11.53 13.83 11.56
N THR A 194 12.84 13.81 11.83
CA THR A 194 13.86 13.36 10.87
C THR A 194 14.41 11.97 11.18
N THR A 195 14.26 11.50 12.42
CA THR A 195 14.88 10.25 12.89
C THR A 195 13.94 9.47 13.80
N ILE A 196 13.87 8.16 13.59
CA ILE A 196 13.25 7.19 14.48
C ILE A 196 14.35 6.30 15.06
N GLY A 197 14.59 6.44 16.35
CA GLY A 197 15.69 5.80 17.07
C GLY A 197 15.51 4.29 17.24
N SER A 198 16.57 3.67 17.76
CA SER A 198 16.62 2.22 17.89
C SER A 198 15.55 1.71 18.84
N TYR A 199 14.90 0.60 18.47
CA TYR A 199 13.78 0.02 19.22
C TYR A 199 12.59 0.97 19.50
N ALA A 200 12.51 2.14 18.85
CA ALA A 200 11.56 3.19 19.21
C ALA A 200 10.11 2.68 19.29
N PHE A 201 9.69 1.84 18.35
CA PHE A 201 8.36 1.22 18.28
C PHE A 201 8.44 -0.31 18.28
N ALA A 202 9.46 -0.90 18.89
CA ALA A 202 9.59 -2.35 18.98
C ALA A 202 8.48 -2.97 19.85
N ALA A 203 7.94 -4.10 19.40
CA ALA A 203 6.90 -4.89 20.06
C ALA A 203 5.64 -4.08 20.45
N CYS A 204 5.21 -3.18 19.55
CA CYS A 204 4.04 -2.33 19.80
C CYS A 204 2.70 -2.95 19.39
N SER A 205 2.71 -4.08 18.68
CA SER A 205 1.52 -4.77 18.14
C SER A 205 0.64 -3.90 17.22
N MET A 206 1.22 -2.86 16.61
CA MET A 206 0.48 -1.89 15.80
C MET A 206 0.04 -2.45 14.44
N THR A 207 -1.08 -1.94 13.92
CA THR A 207 -1.62 -2.31 12.60
C THR A 207 -1.24 -1.31 11.51
N ALA A 208 -1.03 -0.04 11.87
CA ALA A 208 -0.74 1.03 10.93
C ALA A 208 0.22 2.08 11.51
N ILE A 209 1.05 2.67 10.64
CA ILE A 209 1.89 3.82 10.94
C ILE A 209 1.86 4.83 9.80
N THR A 210 1.78 6.10 10.14
CA THR A 210 1.96 7.22 9.21
C THR A 210 3.31 7.88 9.49
N LEU A 211 4.22 7.78 8.52
CA LEU A 211 5.57 8.35 8.56
C LEU A 211 5.60 9.71 7.82
N PRO A 212 6.34 10.71 8.32
CA PRO A 212 6.38 12.04 7.72
C PRO A 212 7.40 12.12 6.56
N ASN A 213 7.19 13.04 5.63
CA ASN A 213 8.11 13.26 4.51
C ASN A 213 9.45 13.87 4.95
N SER A 214 9.52 14.43 6.16
CA SER A 214 10.77 14.88 6.78
C SER A 214 11.68 13.74 7.26
N LEU A 215 11.22 12.49 7.29
CA LEU A 215 11.99 11.36 7.81
C LEU A 215 13.23 11.06 6.94
N ARG A 216 14.39 10.84 7.58
CA ARG A 216 15.68 10.59 6.91
C ARG A 216 16.31 9.26 7.30
N SER A 217 16.12 8.82 8.55
CA SER A 217 16.68 7.55 9.03
C SER A 217 15.69 6.76 9.89
N ILE A 218 15.69 5.44 9.66
CA ILE A 218 15.04 4.43 10.49
C ILE A 218 16.15 3.55 11.07
N GLU A 219 16.38 3.66 12.38
CA GLU A 219 17.47 2.98 13.06
C GLU A 219 17.16 1.50 13.38
N ASP A 220 18.14 0.81 13.94
CA ASP A 220 18.06 -0.62 14.23
C ASP A 220 16.86 -0.98 15.13
N HIS A 221 16.17 -2.07 14.80
CA HIS A 221 15.01 -2.60 15.53
C HIS A 221 13.82 -1.62 15.67
N ALA A 222 13.78 -0.50 14.94
CA ALA A 222 12.80 0.57 15.12
C ALA A 222 11.33 0.09 15.16
N PHE A 223 10.96 -0.88 14.30
CA PHE A 223 9.62 -1.46 14.22
C PHE A 223 9.61 -2.99 14.42
N GLU A 224 10.61 -3.53 15.12
CA GLU A 224 10.72 -4.98 15.36
C GLU A 224 9.47 -5.54 16.06
N ASN A 225 9.06 -6.76 15.73
CA ASN A 225 7.98 -7.52 16.35
C ASN A 225 6.61 -6.83 16.32
N ASN A 226 6.33 -6.01 15.30
CA ASN A 226 4.99 -5.50 15.03
C ASN A 226 4.19 -6.47 14.16
N GLY A 227 3.87 -7.64 14.73
CA GLY A 227 3.25 -8.75 14.02
C GLY A 227 1.87 -8.45 13.39
N ASN A 228 1.17 -7.39 13.80
CA ASN A 228 -0.13 -7.00 13.25
C ASN A 228 -0.04 -6.01 12.07
N MET A 229 1.15 -5.49 11.78
CA MET A 229 1.37 -4.51 10.73
C MET A 229 1.18 -5.17 9.36
N THR A 230 0.36 -4.58 8.49
CA THR A 230 -0.03 -5.20 7.20
C THR A 230 0.62 -4.51 6.00
N ALA A 231 0.86 -3.21 6.10
CA ALA A 231 1.51 -2.42 5.06
C ALA A 231 2.25 -1.22 5.65
N VAL A 232 3.33 -0.83 4.99
CA VAL A 232 4.09 0.40 5.31
C VAL A 232 4.53 1.06 4.01
N THR A 233 4.43 2.39 3.96
CA THR A 233 5.09 3.19 2.93
C THR A 233 6.22 3.98 3.59
N ILE A 234 7.45 3.68 3.17
CA ILE A 234 8.64 4.41 3.63
C ILE A 234 8.75 5.69 2.79
N PRO A 235 8.78 6.89 3.42
CA PRO A 235 8.73 8.15 2.71
C PRO A 235 10.02 8.43 1.94
N GLU A 236 9.90 9.23 0.86
CA GLU A 236 11.07 9.73 0.12
C GLU A 236 11.98 10.56 1.03
N GLY A 237 13.30 10.42 0.82
CA GLY A 237 14.33 11.03 1.65
C GLY A 237 14.90 10.12 2.73
N VAL A 238 14.27 8.98 3.03
CA VAL A 238 14.90 7.93 3.84
C VAL A 238 16.04 7.30 3.04
N THR A 239 17.27 7.40 3.55
CA THR A 239 18.46 6.92 2.87
C THR A 239 18.93 5.56 3.38
N THR A 240 18.70 5.28 4.66
CA THR A 240 19.15 4.05 5.33
C THR A 240 18.05 3.41 6.15
N MET A 241 18.04 2.08 6.16
CA MET A 241 17.20 1.26 7.02
C MET A 241 18.08 0.32 7.87
N GLY A 242 17.95 0.43 9.19
CA GLY A 242 18.76 -0.30 10.16
C GLY A 242 18.55 -1.82 10.18
N ALA A 243 19.41 -2.51 10.92
CA ALA A 243 19.29 -3.93 11.17
C ALA A 243 18.00 -4.24 11.92
N PHE A 244 17.34 -5.35 11.60
CA PHE A 244 16.06 -5.78 12.21
C PHE A 244 14.92 -4.74 12.16
N ALA A 245 15.01 -3.68 11.34
CA ALA A 245 14.09 -2.54 11.39
C ALA A 245 12.60 -2.94 11.33
N PHE A 246 12.24 -3.96 10.54
CA PHE A 246 10.90 -4.54 10.43
C PHE A 246 10.88 -6.05 10.70
N ALA A 247 11.89 -6.59 11.39
CA ALA A 247 11.93 -8.01 11.72
C ALA A 247 10.70 -8.40 12.56
N GLY A 248 10.13 -9.58 12.32
CA GLY A 248 8.95 -10.08 13.03
C GLY A 248 7.63 -9.39 12.66
N CYS A 249 7.58 -8.54 11.62
CA CYS A 249 6.32 -8.00 11.09
C CYS A 249 5.56 -9.05 10.25
N GLY A 250 5.16 -10.15 10.90
CA GLY A 250 4.69 -11.38 10.24
C GLY A 250 3.44 -11.24 9.36
N ASN A 251 2.57 -10.26 9.62
CA ASN A 251 1.40 -9.98 8.77
C ASN A 251 1.65 -8.98 7.65
N MET A 252 2.87 -8.46 7.48
CA MET A 252 3.17 -7.48 6.45
C MET A 252 3.05 -8.13 5.06
N THR A 253 2.17 -7.59 4.23
CA THR A 253 1.90 -8.09 2.86
C THR A 253 2.59 -7.26 1.79
N VAL A 254 2.78 -5.97 2.07
CA VAL A 254 3.34 -4.97 1.16
C VAL A 254 4.22 -4.01 1.94
N ILE A 255 5.37 -3.67 1.38
CA ILE A 255 6.14 -2.50 1.81
C ILE A 255 6.62 -1.73 0.57
N ASN A 256 6.39 -0.42 0.58
CA ASN A 256 6.87 0.47 -0.47
C ASN A 256 8.16 1.13 0.00
N LEU A 257 9.26 0.89 -0.73
CA LEU A 257 10.58 1.45 -0.46
C LEU A 257 10.85 2.65 -1.39
N PRO A 258 11.41 3.77 -0.89
CA PRO A 258 11.66 4.96 -1.69
C PRO A 258 12.90 4.82 -2.56
N ASN A 259 12.96 5.60 -3.64
CA ASN A 259 14.13 5.61 -4.53
C ASN A 259 15.38 6.23 -3.86
N SER A 260 15.22 6.98 -2.77
CA SER A 260 16.31 7.53 -1.98
C SER A 260 17.10 6.49 -1.17
N LEU A 261 16.58 5.27 -1.00
CA LEU A 261 17.19 4.24 -0.16
C LEU A 261 18.48 3.70 -0.80
N THR A 262 19.58 3.68 -0.03
CA THR A 262 20.90 3.21 -0.48
C THR A 262 21.35 1.92 0.18
N SER A 263 20.82 1.60 1.37
CA SER A 263 21.16 0.37 2.09
C SER A 263 20.01 -0.17 2.94
N ILE A 264 19.88 -1.49 2.97
CA ILE A 264 18.96 -2.24 3.83
C ILE A 264 19.78 -3.11 4.80
N GLY A 265 19.53 -2.99 6.09
CA GLY A 265 20.27 -3.65 7.16
C GLY A 265 20.10 -5.17 7.24
N ILE A 266 20.95 -5.78 8.05
CA ILE A 266 20.94 -7.22 8.35
C ILE A 266 19.60 -7.58 9.03
N TYR A 267 18.96 -8.68 8.62
CA TYR A 267 17.66 -9.11 9.15
C TYR A 267 16.50 -8.09 9.03
N ALA A 268 16.62 -7.03 8.20
CA ALA A 268 15.66 -5.92 8.19
C ALA A 268 14.19 -6.34 8.03
N PHE A 269 13.91 -7.41 7.26
CA PHE A 269 12.57 -7.97 7.04
C PHE A 269 12.47 -9.44 7.46
N GLN A 270 13.35 -9.90 8.37
CA GLN A 270 13.32 -11.28 8.84
C GLN A 270 11.93 -11.63 9.39
N GLY A 271 11.37 -12.75 8.95
CA GLY A 271 10.09 -13.24 9.46
C GLY A 271 8.88 -12.42 9.02
N CYS A 272 9.00 -11.54 8.03
CA CYS A 272 7.86 -10.95 7.32
C CYS A 272 7.15 -12.02 6.46
N ALA A 273 6.55 -13.01 7.12
CA ALA A 273 6.11 -14.27 6.53
C ALA A 273 5.02 -14.12 5.47
N LYS A 274 4.22 -13.04 5.52
CA LYS A 274 3.16 -12.73 4.53
C LYS A 274 3.59 -11.79 3.40
N LEU A 275 4.85 -11.34 3.37
CA LEU A 275 5.32 -10.43 2.31
C LEU A 275 5.36 -11.20 1.00
N THR A 276 4.56 -10.76 0.01
CA THR A 276 4.35 -11.51 -1.24
C THR A 276 5.28 -11.07 -2.36
N SER A 277 5.62 -9.79 -2.39
CA SER A 277 6.52 -9.20 -3.38
C SER A 277 7.31 -8.06 -2.77
N ILE A 278 8.54 -7.87 -3.27
CA ILE A 278 9.32 -6.68 -2.96
C ILE A 278 10.10 -6.18 -4.17
N ILE A 279 10.17 -4.85 -4.29
CA ILE A 279 11.00 -4.14 -5.26
C ILE A 279 12.11 -3.45 -4.47
N ILE A 280 13.34 -3.90 -4.65
CA ILE A 280 14.52 -3.24 -4.09
C ILE A 280 14.88 -2.06 -5.01
N PRO A 281 14.85 -0.80 -4.53
CA PRO A 281 15.13 0.37 -5.36
C PRO A 281 16.54 0.32 -5.98
N ASN A 282 16.68 0.83 -7.21
CA ASN A 282 17.94 0.78 -7.98
C ASN A 282 19.13 1.54 -7.35
N ASN A 283 18.90 2.37 -6.33
CA ASN A 283 19.98 3.03 -5.60
C ASN A 283 20.53 2.20 -4.43
N VAL A 284 19.90 1.08 -4.08
CA VAL A 284 20.38 0.18 -3.05
C VAL A 284 21.63 -0.55 -3.56
N THR A 285 22.76 -0.31 -2.91
CA THR A 285 24.04 -0.99 -3.22
C THR A 285 24.35 -2.09 -2.22
N ARG A 286 23.72 -2.06 -1.04
CA ARG A 286 23.96 -3.00 0.06
C ARG A 286 22.65 -3.59 0.58
N LEU A 287 22.59 -4.92 0.58
CA LEU A 287 21.51 -5.71 1.16
C LEU A 287 22.11 -6.64 2.22
N GLY A 288 21.82 -6.35 3.48
CA GLY A 288 22.42 -7.06 4.61
C GLY A 288 22.06 -8.54 4.66
N GLY A 289 22.95 -9.34 5.27
CA GLY A 289 22.72 -10.76 5.51
C GLY A 289 21.35 -11.04 6.14
N SER A 290 20.71 -12.11 5.69
CA SER A 290 19.39 -12.53 6.15
C SER A 290 18.28 -11.48 6.09
N ALA A 291 18.42 -10.43 5.26
CA ALA A 291 17.43 -9.35 5.18
C ALA A 291 16.00 -9.83 4.93
N PHE A 292 15.78 -10.89 4.15
CA PHE A 292 14.47 -11.50 3.86
C PHE A 292 14.37 -12.94 4.39
N GLU A 293 15.14 -13.28 5.42
CA GLU A 293 15.08 -14.61 5.99
C GLU A 293 13.65 -14.94 6.48
N SER A 294 13.16 -16.13 6.14
CA SER A 294 11.82 -16.62 6.52
C SER A 294 10.66 -15.75 5.99
N CYS A 295 10.85 -14.98 4.91
CA CYS A 295 9.77 -14.41 4.11
C CYS A 295 9.10 -15.51 3.26
N SER A 296 8.42 -16.46 3.92
CA SER A 296 7.94 -17.71 3.31
C SER A 296 6.89 -17.51 2.21
N SER A 297 6.15 -16.40 2.19
CA SER A 297 5.19 -16.05 1.12
C SER A 297 5.78 -15.26 -0.05
N LEU A 298 7.08 -14.97 -0.03
CA LEU A 298 7.71 -14.13 -1.05
C LEU A 298 7.80 -14.88 -2.38
N THR A 299 7.08 -14.40 -3.39
CA THR A 299 7.02 -15.01 -4.73
C THR A 299 7.75 -14.18 -5.78
N ARG A 300 7.86 -12.87 -5.58
CA ARG A 300 8.45 -11.93 -6.54
C ARG A 300 9.44 -11.01 -5.86
N VAL A 301 10.67 -10.98 -6.37
CA VAL A 301 11.72 -10.09 -5.89
C VAL A 301 12.36 -9.40 -7.09
N THR A 302 12.39 -8.08 -7.06
CA THR A 302 13.20 -7.28 -7.99
C THR A 302 14.42 -6.76 -7.24
N LEU A 303 15.61 -7.15 -7.68
CA LEU A 303 16.87 -6.69 -7.10
C LEU A 303 17.35 -5.39 -7.77
N SER A 304 18.07 -4.58 -7.01
CA SER A 304 18.72 -3.37 -7.52
C SER A 304 19.76 -3.70 -8.59
N ASN A 305 19.77 -2.94 -9.68
CA ASN A 305 20.80 -3.05 -10.73
C ASN A 305 22.18 -2.48 -10.32
N LYS A 306 22.33 -2.00 -9.08
CA LYS A 306 23.61 -1.59 -8.48
C LYS A 306 24.08 -2.52 -7.36
N LEU A 307 23.38 -3.64 -7.13
CA LEU A 307 23.74 -4.59 -6.09
C LEU A 307 24.99 -5.37 -6.49
N GLU A 308 26.02 -5.36 -5.65
CA GLU A 308 27.29 -6.05 -5.91
C GLU A 308 27.34 -7.45 -5.30
N ASN A 309 26.66 -7.65 -4.17
CA ASN A 309 26.72 -8.87 -3.37
C ASN A 309 25.32 -9.31 -2.93
N ILE A 310 25.05 -10.61 -3.01
CA ILE A 310 23.95 -11.24 -2.28
C ILE A 310 24.56 -11.89 -1.03
N GLU A 311 24.38 -11.23 0.11
CA GLU A 311 24.99 -11.64 1.38
C GLU A 311 24.44 -12.97 1.93
N THR A 312 25.07 -13.45 3.01
CA THR A 312 24.73 -14.72 3.65
C THR A 312 23.25 -14.73 4.03
N GLY A 313 22.53 -15.78 3.62
CA GLY A 313 21.17 -16.03 4.08
C GLY A 313 20.09 -15.05 3.63
N VAL A 314 20.36 -14.11 2.71
CA VAL A 314 19.41 -13.03 2.33
C VAL A 314 17.99 -13.54 2.08
N PHE A 315 17.82 -14.64 1.34
CA PHE A 315 16.54 -15.30 1.04
C PHE A 315 16.47 -16.70 1.67
N TYR A 316 17.11 -16.91 2.83
CA TYR A 316 17.02 -18.17 3.56
C TYR A 316 15.56 -18.45 3.95
N LEU A 317 15.07 -19.67 3.72
CA LEU A 317 13.68 -20.08 4.01
C LEU A 317 12.59 -19.26 3.27
N CYS A 318 12.93 -18.61 2.14
CA CYS A 318 11.93 -18.02 1.23
C CYS A 318 11.24 -19.12 0.40
N SER A 319 10.43 -19.94 1.07
CA SER A 319 9.92 -21.19 0.52
C SER A 319 9.10 -21.03 -0.75
N ASN A 320 8.35 -19.94 -0.95
CA ASN A 320 7.51 -19.72 -2.15
C ASN A 320 8.19 -18.97 -3.29
N LEU A 321 9.48 -18.64 -3.17
CA LEU A 321 10.21 -17.95 -4.23
C LEU A 321 10.46 -18.92 -5.39
N ALA A 322 9.71 -18.77 -6.49
CA ALA A 322 9.78 -19.70 -7.62
C ALA A 322 10.90 -19.38 -8.62
N SER A 323 11.18 -18.10 -8.82
CA SER A 323 12.25 -17.64 -9.70
C SER A 323 12.90 -16.36 -9.18
N ILE A 324 14.16 -16.15 -9.56
CA ILE A 324 14.90 -14.93 -9.26
C ILE A 324 15.75 -14.50 -10.46
N THR A 325 15.91 -13.19 -10.65
CA THR A 325 16.85 -12.63 -11.61
C THR A 325 18.01 -11.97 -10.86
N ILE A 326 19.22 -12.42 -11.15
CA ILE A 326 20.46 -11.90 -10.57
C ILE A 326 21.02 -10.81 -11.50
N PRO A 327 21.14 -9.56 -11.03
CA PRO A 327 21.67 -8.45 -11.81
C PRO A 327 23.09 -8.71 -12.31
N ASN A 328 23.46 -8.05 -13.42
CA ASN A 328 24.77 -8.17 -14.03
C ASN A 328 25.92 -7.62 -13.14
N THR A 329 25.59 -6.78 -12.15
CA THR A 329 26.53 -6.21 -11.18
C THR A 329 26.87 -7.16 -10.04
N VAL A 330 26.09 -8.22 -9.81
CA VAL A 330 26.35 -9.14 -8.70
C VAL A 330 27.55 -10.01 -9.02
N THR A 331 28.62 -9.86 -8.24
CA THR A 331 29.87 -10.61 -8.40
C THR A 331 29.98 -11.78 -7.43
N ASN A 332 29.24 -11.75 -6.31
CA ASN A 332 29.29 -12.79 -5.28
C ASN A 332 27.90 -13.11 -4.69
N ILE A 333 27.65 -14.40 -4.50
CA ILE A 333 26.47 -14.98 -3.85
C ILE A 333 26.96 -15.85 -2.69
N SER A 334 26.74 -15.36 -1.47
CA SER A 334 27.28 -15.93 -0.25
C SER A 334 26.54 -17.20 0.22
N ALA A 335 27.09 -17.83 1.26
CA ALA A 335 26.55 -19.06 1.84
C ALA A 335 25.08 -18.91 2.23
N ASN A 336 24.30 -19.95 1.97
CA ASN A 336 22.88 -20.03 2.33
C ASN A 336 21.96 -18.95 1.73
N ALA A 337 22.43 -18.14 0.76
CA ALA A 337 21.69 -17.00 0.20
C ALA A 337 20.25 -17.34 -0.21
N PHE A 338 20.01 -18.53 -0.77
CA PHE A 338 18.69 -19.04 -1.17
C PHE A 338 18.39 -20.41 -0.53
N LYS A 339 19.08 -20.76 0.57
CA LYS A 339 18.94 -22.09 1.17
C LYS A 339 17.49 -22.31 1.65
N ASN A 340 16.97 -23.50 1.41
CA ASN A 340 15.59 -23.89 1.68
C ASN A 340 14.52 -22.98 1.03
N SER A 341 14.86 -22.30 -0.08
CA SER A 341 13.86 -21.72 -0.99
C SER A 341 13.28 -22.86 -1.83
N SER A 342 12.43 -23.68 -1.23
CA SER A 342 12.04 -24.99 -1.76
C SER A 342 11.27 -24.97 -3.08
N HIS A 343 10.65 -23.85 -3.46
CA HIS A 343 10.01 -23.69 -4.77
C HIS A 343 10.92 -23.04 -5.83
N LEU A 344 12.15 -22.66 -5.47
CA LEU A 344 13.06 -21.99 -6.40
C LEU A 344 13.50 -22.98 -7.48
N ALA A 345 12.91 -22.86 -8.65
CA ALA A 345 13.17 -23.70 -9.81
C ALA A 345 14.03 -23.00 -10.86
N THR A 346 14.04 -21.66 -10.87
CA THR A 346 14.70 -20.90 -11.93
C THR A 346 15.51 -19.72 -11.39
N VAL A 347 16.78 -19.65 -11.78
CA VAL A 347 17.69 -18.54 -11.49
C VAL A 347 18.16 -17.95 -12.81
N ASN A 348 17.84 -16.70 -13.10
CA ASN A 348 18.28 -16.00 -14.31
C ASN A 348 19.49 -15.12 -13.99
N PHE A 349 20.66 -15.47 -14.51
CA PHE A 349 21.87 -14.65 -14.41
C PHE A 349 21.93 -13.67 -15.58
N LEU A 350 22.22 -12.39 -15.29
CA LEU A 350 22.45 -11.36 -16.31
C LEU A 350 23.95 -11.04 -16.50
N GLN A 351 24.82 -11.66 -15.71
CA GLN A 351 26.26 -11.42 -15.74
C GLN A 351 26.92 -11.92 -17.03
N SER A 352 27.98 -11.23 -17.44
CA SER A 352 28.86 -11.63 -18.55
C SER A 352 29.75 -12.83 -18.23
N SER A 353 29.96 -13.12 -16.95
CA SER A 353 30.69 -14.30 -16.46
C SER A 353 30.02 -14.84 -15.19
N PRO A 354 30.22 -16.14 -14.85
CA PRO A 354 29.71 -16.70 -13.61
C PRO A 354 30.17 -15.89 -12.39
N PRO A 355 29.26 -15.51 -11.47
CA PRO A 355 29.65 -14.93 -10.18
C PRO A 355 30.31 -15.99 -9.28
N ALA A 356 31.02 -15.54 -8.25
CA ALA A 356 31.41 -16.42 -7.15
C ALA A 356 30.15 -16.87 -6.39
N VAL A 357 29.93 -18.18 -6.25
CA VAL A 357 28.76 -18.73 -5.56
C VAL A 357 29.20 -19.76 -4.55
N ALA A 358 28.82 -19.58 -3.28
CA ALA A 358 29.09 -20.55 -2.24
C ALA A 358 28.32 -21.87 -2.48
N SER A 359 28.92 -23.00 -2.11
CA SER A 359 28.33 -24.33 -2.36
C SER A 359 26.97 -24.55 -1.71
N SER A 360 26.68 -23.84 -0.61
CA SER A 360 25.40 -23.93 0.10
C SER A 360 24.36 -22.89 -0.33
N SER A 361 24.67 -22.00 -1.29
CA SER A 361 23.78 -20.89 -1.66
C SER A 361 22.40 -21.37 -2.12
N PHE A 362 22.33 -22.47 -2.87
CA PHE A 362 21.08 -23.05 -3.37
C PHE A 362 20.76 -24.42 -2.73
N SER A 363 21.26 -24.70 -1.53
CA SER A 363 20.94 -25.96 -0.84
C SER A 363 19.45 -26.02 -0.46
N GLY A 364 18.75 -27.11 -0.77
CA GLY A 364 17.32 -27.26 -0.45
C GLY A 364 16.36 -26.50 -1.37
N VAL A 365 16.83 -26.07 -2.56
CA VAL A 365 15.96 -25.64 -3.67
C VAL A 365 15.43 -26.86 -4.44
N VAL A 366 14.64 -26.64 -5.50
CA VAL A 366 14.13 -27.72 -6.36
C VAL A 366 15.30 -28.56 -6.91
N SER A 367 15.19 -29.89 -6.86
CA SER A 367 16.27 -30.84 -7.21
C SER A 367 16.81 -30.72 -8.64
N ASN A 368 16.03 -30.13 -9.55
CA ASN A 368 16.38 -29.87 -10.94
C ASN A 368 16.33 -28.36 -11.28
N ALA A 369 16.61 -27.50 -10.30
CA ALA A 369 16.61 -26.06 -10.53
C ALA A 369 17.63 -25.66 -11.61
N ILE A 370 17.21 -24.75 -12.49
CA ILE A 370 17.97 -24.34 -13.66
C ILE A 370 18.50 -22.92 -13.47
N GLY A 371 19.81 -22.75 -13.70
CA GLY A 371 20.47 -21.46 -13.85
C GLY A 371 20.57 -21.07 -15.31
N TYR A 372 19.81 -20.07 -15.75
CA TYR A 372 19.90 -19.52 -17.10
C TYR A 372 20.95 -18.43 -17.18
N TYR A 373 21.81 -18.47 -18.20
CA TYR A 373 22.78 -17.41 -18.49
C TYR A 373 22.67 -16.92 -19.94
N PRO A 374 23.12 -15.70 -20.28
CA PRO A 374 22.92 -15.15 -21.62
C PRO A 374 23.74 -15.90 -22.68
N THR A 375 23.12 -16.25 -23.82
CA THR A 375 23.78 -17.02 -24.89
C THR A 375 25.06 -16.35 -25.42
N VAL A 376 25.08 -15.01 -25.47
CA VAL A 376 26.25 -14.22 -25.91
C VAL A 376 27.51 -14.45 -25.06
N TYR A 377 27.36 -15.00 -23.85
CA TYR A 377 28.45 -15.26 -22.91
C TYR A 377 28.75 -16.74 -22.72
N SER A 378 28.34 -17.60 -23.66
CA SER A 378 28.51 -19.05 -23.51
C SER A 378 29.95 -19.53 -23.34
N GLY A 379 30.93 -18.76 -23.81
CA GLY A 379 32.35 -19.05 -23.58
C GLY A 379 32.77 -18.90 -22.10
N ALA A 380 32.25 -17.87 -21.42
CA ALA A 380 32.52 -17.63 -20.00
C ALA A 380 31.73 -18.57 -19.07
N TRP A 381 30.56 -19.03 -19.53
CA TRP A 381 29.68 -19.95 -18.82
C TRP A 381 29.87 -21.40 -19.30
N SER A 382 31.11 -21.90 -19.21
CA SER A 382 31.50 -23.23 -19.73
C SER A 382 31.13 -24.40 -18.81
N ASN A 383 30.87 -24.13 -17.52
CA ASN A 383 30.46 -25.16 -16.56
C ASN A 383 29.04 -25.64 -16.81
N THR A 384 28.78 -26.92 -16.55
CA THR A 384 27.43 -27.50 -16.62
C THR A 384 26.59 -27.22 -15.36
N THR A 385 27.23 -26.84 -14.26
CA THR A 385 26.56 -26.59 -12.98
C THR A 385 27.17 -25.44 -12.19
N ILE A 386 26.37 -24.79 -11.34
CA ILE A 386 26.84 -23.82 -10.33
C ILE A 386 26.10 -24.03 -9.00
N ALA A 387 26.84 -24.38 -7.94
CA ALA A 387 26.29 -24.61 -6.59
C ALA A 387 25.01 -25.48 -6.57
N GLY A 388 24.99 -26.55 -7.38
CA GLY A 388 23.86 -27.49 -7.49
C GLY A 388 22.83 -27.16 -8.58
N LEU A 389 22.85 -25.96 -9.16
CA LEU A 389 22.00 -25.62 -10.30
C LEU A 389 22.53 -26.23 -11.59
N THR A 390 21.65 -26.75 -12.44
CA THR A 390 22.01 -27.10 -13.82
C THR A 390 22.04 -25.83 -14.66
N LEU A 391 23.15 -25.58 -15.36
CA LEU A 391 23.32 -24.38 -16.16
C LEU A 391 22.81 -24.60 -17.58
N MET A 392 21.96 -23.67 -18.06
CA MET A 392 21.44 -23.68 -19.42
C MET A 392 21.60 -22.32 -20.07
N ARG A 393 21.87 -22.34 -21.37
CA ARG A 393 21.86 -21.12 -22.19
C ARG A 393 20.43 -20.60 -22.26
N LYS A 394 20.24 -19.34 -21.87
CA LYS A 394 19.01 -18.62 -22.19
C LYS A 394 19.06 -18.28 -23.67
N LEU A 395 18.30 -19.02 -24.48
CA LEU A 395 18.10 -18.67 -25.87
C LEU A 395 17.34 -17.34 -25.91
N ASN A 396 18.04 -16.27 -26.27
CA ASN A 396 17.41 -14.99 -26.59
C ASN A 396 16.72 -15.14 -27.96
N GLN A 397 15.61 -15.87 -28.03
CA GLN A 397 14.70 -15.73 -29.14
C GLN A 397 13.67 -14.69 -28.75
N THR A 398 13.93 -13.45 -29.17
CA THR A 398 12.89 -12.43 -29.18
C THR A 398 11.97 -12.75 -30.36
N ILE A 399 10.76 -13.23 -30.08
CA ILE A 399 9.69 -13.24 -31.08
C ILE A 399 9.06 -11.84 -31.03
N THR A 400 9.50 -10.95 -31.92
CA THR A 400 8.95 -9.60 -32.05
C THR A 400 7.71 -9.63 -32.93
N PHE A 401 6.54 -9.35 -32.37
CA PHE A 401 5.33 -9.11 -33.15
C PHE A 401 5.28 -7.63 -33.55
N ASN A 402 5.76 -7.30 -34.75
CA ASN A 402 5.56 -5.99 -35.33
C ASN A 402 4.12 -5.93 -35.86
N THR A 403 3.18 -5.55 -34.99
CA THR A 403 1.73 -5.46 -35.24
C THR A 403 1.03 -6.80 -35.54
N ILE A 404 0.04 -7.16 -34.71
CA ILE A 404 -1.03 -8.08 -35.14
C ILE A 404 -2.05 -7.18 -35.86
N PRO A 405 -2.20 -7.23 -37.20
CA PRO A 405 -3.24 -6.45 -37.85
C PRO A 405 -4.58 -7.12 -37.56
N VAL A 406 -5.23 -6.73 -36.46
CA VAL A 406 -6.63 -7.08 -36.22
C VAL A 406 -7.47 -6.12 -37.07
N LYS A 407 -7.79 -6.52 -38.30
CA LYS A 407 -8.94 -5.96 -39.03
C LYS A 407 -10.11 -6.91 -38.84
N THR A 408 -10.92 -6.68 -37.81
CA THR A 408 -12.26 -7.26 -37.76
C THR A 408 -13.27 -6.14 -37.97
N GLN A 409 -14.21 -6.36 -38.89
CA GLN A 409 -15.37 -5.47 -39.10
C GLN A 409 -16.45 -5.67 -38.02
N TYR A 410 -16.24 -6.62 -37.09
CA TYR A 410 -17.17 -6.99 -36.03
C TYR A 410 -16.41 -7.31 -34.74
N ASP A 411 -17.02 -6.97 -33.60
CA ASP A 411 -16.54 -7.28 -32.25
C ASP A 411 -16.57 -8.80 -32.01
N VAL A 412 -15.43 -9.45 -32.22
CA VAL A 412 -15.20 -10.84 -31.82
C VAL A 412 -13.92 -10.92 -31.00
N ASN A 413 -14.03 -11.55 -29.84
CA ASN A 413 -12.90 -11.88 -28.98
C ASN A 413 -12.00 -12.90 -29.70
N VAL A 414 -10.97 -12.44 -30.40
CA VAL A 414 -9.99 -13.32 -31.04
C VAL A 414 -9.05 -13.86 -29.96
N LYS A 415 -9.12 -15.17 -29.69
CA LYS A 415 -8.16 -15.87 -28.85
C LYS A 415 -6.97 -16.30 -29.71
N VAL A 416 -5.84 -15.60 -29.58
CA VAL A 416 -4.58 -16.00 -30.24
C VAL A 416 -3.82 -16.93 -29.30
N VAL A 417 -3.69 -18.21 -29.68
CA VAL A 417 -2.85 -19.20 -28.99
C VAL A 417 -1.55 -19.34 -29.80
N LEU A 418 -0.41 -19.04 -29.17
CA LEU A 418 0.91 -19.23 -29.77
C LEU A 418 1.46 -20.60 -29.35
N ASP A 419 1.56 -21.54 -30.28
CA ASP A 419 2.20 -22.83 -30.05
C ASP A 419 3.64 -22.78 -30.61
N ALA A 420 4.63 -22.62 -29.72
CA ALA A 420 6.03 -22.59 -30.08
C ALA A 420 6.67 -23.94 -29.75
N ARG A 421 6.81 -24.81 -30.75
CA ARG A 421 7.54 -26.09 -30.60
C ARG A 421 9.03 -25.85 -30.75
N VAL A 422 9.78 -26.13 -29.67
CA VAL A 422 11.24 -26.21 -29.68
C VAL A 422 11.62 -27.68 -29.76
N ASP A 423 12.28 -28.08 -30.84
CA ASP A 423 12.71 -29.48 -31.09
C ASP A 423 13.73 -30.01 -30.06
N SER A 424 14.14 -29.21 -29.07
CA SER A 424 15.24 -29.53 -28.13
C SER A 424 14.87 -29.56 -26.63
N GLY A 425 13.59 -29.52 -26.26
CA GLY A 425 13.19 -29.65 -24.84
C GLY A 425 13.68 -28.52 -23.93
N LEU A 426 14.05 -27.36 -24.50
CA LEU A 426 14.45 -26.15 -23.78
C LEU A 426 13.23 -25.23 -23.59
N PRO A 427 13.02 -24.62 -22.40
CA PRO A 427 11.90 -23.71 -22.19
C PRO A 427 12.14 -22.33 -22.82
N LEU A 428 11.07 -21.78 -23.41
CA LEU A 428 11.00 -20.43 -23.96
C LEU A 428 10.57 -19.41 -22.89
N SER A 429 10.97 -18.15 -23.06
CA SER A 429 10.52 -17.02 -22.21
C SER A 429 9.92 -15.94 -23.10
N PHE A 430 8.70 -15.52 -22.78
CA PHE A 430 7.96 -14.47 -23.49
C PHE A 430 8.01 -13.16 -22.70
N VAL A 431 8.19 -12.03 -23.37
CA VAL A 431 8.13 -10.68 -22.77
C VAL A 431 7.21 -9.81 -23.63
N SER A 432 6.14 -9.25 -23.04
CA SER A 432 5.32 -8.22 -23.69
C SER A 432 5.79 -6.85 -23.21
N ASN A 433 5.84 -5.88 -24.11
CA ASN A 433 6.07 -4.46 -23.81
C ASN A 433 4.76 -3.68 -23.61
N ASN A 434 3.61 -4.37 -23.60
CA ASN A 434 2.29 -3.78 -23.36
C ASN A 434 1.42 -4.73 -22.53
N ASP A 435 1.14 -4.34 -21.28
CA ASP A 435 0.37 -5.12 -20.29
C ASP A 435 -1.14 -5.20 -20.62
N GLN A 436 -1.61 -4.47 -21.64
CA GLN A 436 -2.98 -4.54 -22.16
C GLN A 436 -3.18 -5.66 -23.19
N VAL A 437 -2.12 -6.40 -23.57
CA VAL A 437 -2.15 -7.32 -24.73
C VAL A 437 -1.81 -8.78 -24.37
N ALA A 438 -1.14 -9.07 -23.24
CA ALA A 438 -0.88 -10.45 -22.81
C ALA A 438 -0.45 -10.58 -21.34
N THR A 439 -0.91 -11.64 -20.66
CA THR A 439 -0.39 -12.10 -19.36
C THR A 439 0.33 -13.43 -19.55
N VAL A 440 1.58 -13.54 -19.05
CA VAL A 440 2.38 -14.78 -19.08
C VAL A 440 2.18 -15.52 -17.76
N THR A 441 1.60 -16.72 -17.80
CA THR A 441 1.49 -17.62 -16.63
C THR A 441 2.59 -18.68 -16.63
N THR A 442 2.93 -19.18 -15.44
CA THR A 442 4.12 -20.01 -15.13
C THR A 442 4.07 -21.45 -15.64
N ASP A 443 2.99 -21.85 -16.28
CA ASP A 443 2.87 -23.12 -16.99
C ASP A 443 2.77 -22.82 -18.48
N ALA A 444 3.39 -23.64 -19.34
CA ALA A 444 3.58 -23.42 -20.78
C ALA A 444 2.28 -23.36 -21.63
N GLN A 445 1.37 -22.47 -21.29
CA GLN A 445 0.15 -22.09 -22.02
C GLN A 445 -0.04 -20.57 -21.83
N VAL A 446 0.11 -19.81 -22.91
CA VAL A 446 -0.29 -18.40 -22.95
C VAL A 446 -1.81 -18.36 -23.17
N THR A 447 -2.54 -17.73 -22.24
CA THR A 447 -3.99 -17.51 -22.40
C THR A 447 -4.25 -16.00 -22.45
N THR A 448 -4.58 -15.49 -23.63
CA THR A 448 -4.87 -14.07 -23.85
C THR A 448 -6.36 -13.77 -23.65
N VAL A 449 -6.68 -12.67 -22.96
CA VAL A 449 -7.98 -11.98 -23.00
C VAL A 449 -7.69 -10.52 -23.37
N CYS A 450 -8.18 -10.06 -24.53
CA CYS A 450 -8.10 -8.65 -24.92
C CYS A 450 -9.51 -8.08 -25.09
N ASN A 451 -9.78 -6.99 -24.39
CA ASN A 451 -10.99 -6.16 -24.54
C ASN A 451 -10.51 -4.81 -25.09
N LEU A 452 -10.71 -4.54 -26.38
CA LEU A 452 -10.27 -3.30 -27.03
C LEU A 452 -11.49 -2.42 -27.31
N GLY A 453 -11.74 -1.46 -26.42
CA GLY A 453 -12.71 -0.39 -26.64
C GLY A 453 -12.23 0.59 -27.71
N GLY A 454 -13.04 0.70 -28.77
CA GLY A 454 -13.17 1.77 -29.76
C GLY A 454 -12.00 2.73 -30.03
N THR A 455 -11.46 2.69 -31.26
CA THR A 455 -11.22 3.87 -32.11
C THR A 455 -10.84 3.46 -33.54
N THR A 456 -11.47 4.11 -34.53
CA THR A 456 -11.34 3.91 -35.98
C THR A 456 -10.13 4.62 -36.59
N LEU A 457 -9.43 3.99 -37.54
CA LEU A 457 -8.58 4.65 -38.57
C LEU A 457 -8.65 3.92 -39.93
N LEU A 458 -8.68 4.74 -40.99
CA LEU A 458 -8.98 4.43 -42.39
C LEU A 458 -7.72 4.09 -43.24
N ASP A 459 -7.98 3.25 -44.25
CA ASP A 459 -7.37 3.07 -45.58
C ASP A 459 -5.96 2.51 -45.85
N ASN A 460 -5.99 1.50 -46.74
CA ASN A 460 -5.03 1.04 -47.75
C ASN A 460 -3.69 0.39 -47.35
N TRP A 461 -3.71 -0.95 -47.22
CA TRP A 461 -2.96 -1.89 -48.08
C TRP A 461 -3.66 -3.25 -48.10
N ALA A 462 -3.71 -3.86 -49.28
CA ALA A 462 -4.45 -5.08 -49.56
C ALA A 462 -3.55 -6.31 -49.38
N MET A 463 -3.85 -7.16 -48.39
CA MET A 463 -3.46 -8.56 -48.35
C MET A 463 -4.63 -9.35 -47.77
N GLY A 464 -5.15 -10.29 -48.55
CA GLY A 464 -6.42 -10.97 -48.29
C GLY A 464 -6.30 -12.02 -47.20
N LEU A 465 -7.15 -11.89 -46.17
CA LEU A 465 -7.52 -12.95 -45.25
C LEU A 465 -8.55 -13.87 -45.94
N ALA A 466 -8.35 -15.19 -45.84
CA ALA A 466 -9.44 -16.14 -45.99
C ALA A 466 -9.80 -16.64 -44.59
N VAL A 467 -11.06 -16.46 -44.19
CA VAL A 467 -11.64 -16.99 -42.96
C VAL A 467 -12.47 -18.20 -43.36
N ASP A 468 -12.17 -19.37 -42.81
CA ASP A 468 -13.08 -20.53 -42.90
C ASP A 468 -14.02 -20.56 -41.68
N ALA A 469 -15.12 -21.29 -41.80
CA ALA A 469 -16.13 -21.40 -40.75
C ALA A 469 -15.77 -22.42 -39.65
N LEU A 470 -14.48 -22.75 -39.47
CA LEU A 470 -13.97 -23.68 -38.45
C LEU A 470 -12.81 -23.08 -37.64
N ASP A 471 -12.82 -21.76 -37.41
CA ASP A 471 -11.93 -21.03 -36.49
C ASP A 471 -10.42 -21.32 -36.68
N ASN A 472 -9.99 -21.65 -37.90
CA ASN A 472 -8.55 -21.74 -38.21
C ASN A 472 -8.10 -20.51 -39.00
N VAL A 473 -7.18 -19.74 -38.41
CA VAL A 473 -6.54 -18.59 -39.05
C VAL A 473 -5.19 -19.03 -39.61
N TYR A 474 -5.00 -18.90 -40.92
CA TYR A 474 -3.69 -19.08 -41.56
C TYR A 474 -3.01 -17.71 -41.70
N VAL A 475 -1.84 -17.54 -41.08
CA VAL A 475 -1.01 -16.34 -41.24
C VAL A 475 0.25 -16.72 -42.00
N ALA A 476 0.45 -16.14 -43.18
CA ALA A 476 1.75 -16.14 -43.83
C ALA A 476 2.61 -15.10 -43.12
N ALA A 477 3.54 -15.53 -42.28
CA ALA A 477 4.58 -14.65 -41.77
C ALA A 477 5.64 -14.47 -42.87
N GLN A 478 5.72 -13.26 -43.42
CA GLN A 478 6.87 -12.87 -44.23
C GLN A 478 7.99 -12.44 -43.28
N ASP A 479 9.23 -12.82 -43.60
CA ASP A 479 10.46 -12.42 -42.91
C ASP A 479 10.68 -12.96 -41.49
N VAL A 480 10.47 -14.27 -41.29
CA VAL A 480 11.05 -14.96 -40.12
C VAL A 480 12.54 -15.15 -40.37
N THR A 481 13.38 -14.35 -39.71
CA THR A 481 14.84 -14.52 -39.79
C THR A 481 15.42 -15.06 -38.48
N ASP A 482 16.50 -15.83 -38.57
CA ASP A 482 17.32 -16.15 -37.40
C ASP A 482 18.09 -14.90 -36.90
N GLY A 483 18.78 -15.03 -35.76
CA GLY A 483 19.62 -13.95 -35.20
C GLY A 483 20.82 -13.52 -36.07
N ASN A 484 20.94 -14.07 -37.28
CA ASN A 484 21.91 -13.71 -38.31
C ASN A 484 21.25 -13.20 -39.61
N ASN A 485 19.94 -12.85 -39.58
CA ASN A 485 19.15 -12.41 -40.74
C ASN A 485 18.98 -13.46 -41.86
N GLN A 486 19.10 -14.76 -41.58
CA GLN A 486 18.78 -15.82 -42.54
C GLN A 486 17.28 -16.16 -42.48
N LEU A 487 16.57 -16.11 -43.62
CA LEU A 487 15.16 -16.47 -43.75
C LEU A 487 14.92 -17.96 -43.43
N LEU A 488 14.03 -18.23 -42.47
CA LEU A 488 13.57 -19.57 -42.12
C LEU A 488 12.27 -19.88 -42.85
N ASP A 489 12.33 -20.77 -43.84
CA ASP A 489 11.17 -21.23 -44.58
C ASP A 489 10.46 -22.34 -43.78
N LYS A 490 9.57 -21.96 -42.86
CA LYS A 490 8.71 -22.91 -42.13
C LYS A 490 7.28 -22.35 -42.00
N ILE A 491 6.34 -23.08 -42.59
CA ILE A 491 4.90 -22.81 -42.48
C ILE A 491 4.42 -23.21 -41.08
N LEU A 492 3.78 -22.28 -40.36
CA LEU A 492 3.09 -22.54 -39.10
C LEU A 492 1.74 -23.21 -39.39
N LYS A 493 1.53 -24.44 -38.90
CA LYS A 493 0.22 -25.10 -38.91
C LYS A 493 -0.40 -24.99 -37.52
N ILE A 494 -1.53 -24.30 -37.41
CA ILE A 494 -2.40 -24.32 -36.23
C ILE A 494 -3.45 -25.40 -36.48
N SER A 495 -3.63 -26.34 -35.55
CA SER A 495 -4.73 -27.32 -35.63
C SER A 495 -5.66 -27.15 -34.43
N ALA A 496 -6.91 -26.78 -34.68
CA ALA A 496 -8.00 -27.02 -33.75
C ALA A 496 -8.28 -28.53 -33.68
N GLY A 497 -8.27 -29.10 -32.47
CA GLY A 497 -8.54 -30.52 -32.28
C GLY A 497 -10.04 -30.83 -32.40
N THR A 498 -10.39 -31.80 -33.24
CA THR A 498 -11.26 -32.96 -32.91
C THR A 498 -11.26 -33.98 -34.05
N ALA A 499 -11.65 -35.21 -33.74
CA ALA A 499 -11.42 -36.45 -34.49
C ALA A 499 -12.31 -36.66 -35.73
N ASP A 500 -11.70 -37.27 -36.74
CA ASP A 500 -12.23 -37.83 -38.00
C ASP A 500 -13.02 -36.93 -38.98
N PRO A 501 -12.67 -36.88 -40.28
CA PRO A 501 -13.06 -35.80 -41.18
C PRO A 501 -14.26 -36.19 -42.04
N GLN A 502 -15.23 -35.29 -42.21
CA GLN A 502 -15.99 -35.22 -43.46
C GLN A 502 -16.48 -33.79 -43.75
N VAL A 503 -16.27 -33.42 -45.03
CA VAL A 503 -17.05 -32.50 -45.86
C VAL A 503 -16.60 -31.03 -45.98
N PHE A 504 -16.03 -30.81 -47.18
CA PHE A 504 -16.16 -29.73 -48.16
C PHE A 504 -16.44 -28.27 -47.75
N LEU A 505 -15.59 -27.39 -48.28
CA LEU A 505 -15.68 -25.94 -48.30
C LEU A 505 -16.01 -25.45 -49.71
N GLU A 506 -16.98 -24.53 -49.83
CA GLU A 506 -17.29 -23.77 -51.03
C GLU A 506 -16.77 -22.32 -50.83
N LEU A 507 -15.97 -21.79 -51.76
CA LEU A 507 -15.43 -20.42 -51.69
C LEU A 507 -15.48 -19.74 -53.07
N GLY A 508 -15.95 -18.49 -53.08
CA GLY A 508 -16.28 -17.73 -54.31
C GLY A 508 -15.15 -16.86 -54.90
N ASN A 509 -15.37 -16.53 -56.18
CA ASN A 509 -14.71 -15.61 -57.12
C ASN A 509 -13.45 -16.10 -57.89
N ASP A 510 -13.72 -16.84 -58.97
CA ASP A 510 -13.15 -16.87 -60.35
C ASP A 510 -11.67 -16.59 -60.67
N LYS A 511 -10.73 -16.72 -59.73
CA LYS A 511 -9.29 -16.77 -60.10
C LYS A 511 -8.54 -17.89 -59.40
N PRO A 512 -7.91 -18.83 -60.13
CA PRO A 512 -7.03 -19.83 -59.52
C PRO A 512 -5.84 -19.13 -58.85
N ARG A 513 -5.45 -19.59 -57.66
CA ARG A 513 -4.32 -19.05 -56.90
C ARG A 513 -3.29 -20.14 -56.65
N PHE A 514 -2.02 -19.81 -56.87
CA PHE A 514 -0.91 -20.74 -56.68
C PHE A 514 -0.55 -20.84 -55.21
N LEU A 515 -0.47 -22.07 -54.70
CA LEU A 515 -0.09 -22.33 -53.31
C LEU A 515 1.02 -23.37 -53.28
N ALA A 516 2.26 -22.86 -53.31
CA ALA A 516 3.49 -23.52 -52.89
C ALA A 516 3.93 -24.82 -53.61
N THR A 517 5.24 -25.07 -53.56
CA THR A 517 5.88 -26.33 -53.95
C THR A 517 6.31 -27.10 -52.70
N HIS A 518 6.01 -28.40 -52.64
CA HIS A 518 6.50 -29.29 -51.57
C HIS A 518 6.67 -30.72 -52.13
N ASP A 519 7.77 -31.38 -51.78
CA ASP A 519 8.10 -32.78 -52.14
C ASP A 519 7.99 -33.14 -53.63
N GLY A 520 8.39 -32.23 -54.53
CA GLY A 520 8.39 -32.48 -55.98
C GLY A 520 7.00 -32.45 -56.62
N TYR A 521 6.00 -31.86 -55.95
CA TYR A 521 4.67 -31.62 -56.50
C TYR A 521 4.33 -30.13 -56.46
N LEU A 522 3.55 -29.71 -57.45
CA LEU A 522 2.91 -28.39 -57.49
C LEU A 522 1.41 -28.55 -57.27
N TYR A 523 0.85 -27.76 -56.36
CA TYR A 523 -0.57 -27.79 -56.02
C TYR A 523 -1.28 -26.55 -56.55
N VAL A 524 -2.39 -26.77 -57.25
CA VAL A 524 -3.17 -25.73 -57.92
C VAL A 524 -4.61 -25.82 -57.44
N THR A 525 -5.15 -24.70 -56.98
CA THR A 525 -6.54 -24.63 -56.51
C THR A 525 -7.40 -23.87 -57.49
N THR A 526 -8.61 -24.41 -57.73
CA THR A 526 -9.67 -23.81 -58.55
C THR A 526 -10.98 -23.87 -57.77
N ASN A 527 -12.00 -23.19 -58.28
CA ASN A 527 -13.35 -23.18 -57.67
C ASN A 527 -14.03 -24.56 -57.68
N GLU A 528 -13.53 -25.51 -58.50
CA GLU A 528 -14.06 -26.88 -58.59
C GLU A 528 -13.23 -27.90 -57.78
N GLY A 529 -12.12 -27.47 -57.16
CA GLY A 529 -11.30 -28.33 -56.30
C GLY A 529 -9.79 -28.08 -56.41
N VAL A 530 -9.02 -28.94 -55.72
CA VAL A 530 -7.56 -28.89 -55.66
C VAL A 530 -6.95 -29.98 -56.53
N GLY A 531 -6.11 -29.59 -57.48
CA GLY A 531 -5.30 -30.50 -58.32
C GLY A 531 -3.85 -30.55 -57.84
N LYS A 532 -3.20 -31.72 -58.02
CA LYS A 532 -1.77 -31.90 -57.78
C LYS A 532 -1.06 -32.35 -59.06
N VAL A 533 0.08 -31.74 -59.37
CA VAL A 533 0.91 -32.06 -60.52
C VAL A 533 2.26 -32.58 -60.04
N SER A 534 2.67 -33.77 -60.50
CA SER A 534 3.97 -34.36 -60.18
C SER A 534 5.06 -33.77 -61.05
N LEU A 535 6.14 -33.31 -60.43
CA LEU A 535 7.31 -32.78 -61.12
C LEU A 535 8.40 -33.86 -61.11
N THR A 536 8.31 -34.82 -62.04
CA THR A 536 9.33 -35.84 -62.19
C THR A 536 10.30 -35.48 -63.33
N GLY A 537 11.53 -35.12 -62.96
CA GLY A 537 12.70 -35.29 -63.83
C GLY A 537 13.11 -34.14 -64.75
N GLY A 538 12.75 -32.89 -64.49
CA GLY A 538 13.29 -31.74 -65.24
C GLY A 538 12.93 -30.37 -64.65
N SER A 539 13.72 -29.34 -64.98
CA SER A 539 13.46 -27.95 -64.57
C SER A 539 12.29 -27.37 -65.37
N MET A 540 11.18 -27.05 -64.70
CA MET A 540 10.01 -26.43 -65.33
C MET A 540 10.26 -24.92 -65.49
N GLN A 541 10.23 -24.39 -66.71
CA GLN A 541 10.45 -22.95 -66.96
C GLN A 541 9.15 -22.13 -66.96
N TYR A 542 8.02 -22.72 -67.39
CA TYR A 542 6.71 -22.06 -67.45
C TYR A 542 5.59 -23.10 -67.27
N LEU A 543 4.48 -22.74 -66.61
CA LEU A 543 3.31 -23.62 -66.43
C LEU A 543 2.04 -22.96 -66.91
N GLN A 544 1.56 -23.40 -68.07
CA GLN A 544 0.36 -22.83 -68.65
C GLN A 544 -0.90 -23.64 -68.28
N LEU A 545 -1.83 -23.02 -67.54
CA LEU A 545 -3.09 -23.66 -67.14
C LEU A 545 -4.25 -23.11 -67.97
N LYS A 546 -5.12 -24.01 -68.46
CA LYS A 546 -6.27 -23.68 -69.29
C LYS A 546 -7.56 -23.93 -68.50
N GLY A 547 -8.50 -22.98 -68.53
CA GLY A 547 -9.83 -23.17 -67.95
C GLY A 547 -10.59 -24.29 -68.67
N ALA A 548 -11.45 -25.02 -67.95
CA ALA A 548 -12.26 -26.11 -68.50
C ALA A 548 -13.22 -25.63 -69.62
N ASP A 549 -13.50 -24.34 -69.68
CA ASP A 549 -14.33 -23.64 -70.68
C ASP A 549 -13.57 -23.24 -71.96
N GLY A 550 -12.27 -23.53 -72.04
CA GLY A 550 -11.44 -23.21 -73.21
C GLY A 550 -10.97 -21.75 -73.30
N SER A 551 -11.16 -20.95 -72.25
CA SER A 551 -10.67 -19.56 -72.17
C SER A 551 -9.13 -19.45 -72.17
N THR A 552 -8.63 -18.23 -72.46
CA THR A 552 -7.22 -17.91 -72.70
C THR A 552 -6.31 -18.34 -71.55
N PRO A 553 -5.23 -19.11 -71.81
CA PRO A 553 -4.42 -19.66 -70.75
C PRO A 553 -3.58 -18.60 -70.01
N PHE A 554 -3.40 -18.80 -68.70
CA PHE A 554 -2.48 -18.03 -67.84
C PHE A 554 -1.14 -18.77 -67.75
N LEU A 555 -0.02 -18.07 -67.91
CA LEU A 555 1.34 -18.63 -67.99
C LEU A 555 2.08 -18.61 -66.64
#